data_AF-A0A9W9Z9M0-F1
#
_entry.id   AF-A0A9W9Z9M0-F1
#
_cell.length_a   1.000
_cell.length_b   1.000
_cell.length_c   1.000
_cell.angle_alpha   90.00
_cell.angle_beta   90.00
_cell.angle_gamma   90.00
#
_symmetry.space_group_name_H-M   'P 1'
#
loop_
_entity.id
_entity.type
_entity.pdbx_description
1 polymer ?
#
loop_
_entity_poly.entity_id
_entity_poly.type
_entity_poly.pdbx_seq_one_letter_code
_entity_poly.pdbx_strand_id
1 'polypeptide(L)'
;MEESGEDSYTKVPVDNQAEERETAEKESDEDCQQQQPAESESSAGFKKKSIRLQHAGQVRILLEHIDPKGDDITYLALDVGDAVWSRWVKDTLENGSKKSGTVISYLTSFEKFLQYVTNPRYNCSRPPLHQGYIDTFIAILPEIKGCRSTVDGCTQDKQNQRYMDESDALITPEEMAELKASKPYVEGIKAIKQADEGKVLMQQEFTLARDVLLVCFAVDNATRPGPLNNATLADYEKADTAKGKRIMLVARHKRAKDGPAIFRMMPDLQELMEMYIRKVRPQFTKAGVDHLFVTVEGTAFPEGTIGRRVSSFFDKTKLRIGERLPHVNVTKFVTTQTEEGTLRGGRHRPALNEQSFRAFTRGLRRWHPLMVVCK
;
A
#
# COMPACT_ATOMS: atom_id res chain seq x y z
N MET A 1 62.48 -25.22 -79.88
CA MET A 1 62.46 -23.78 -80.13
C MET A 1 61.87 -23.17 -78.88
N GLU A 2 62.72 -23.06 -77.85
CA GLU A 2 63.52 -21.86 -77.52
C GLU A 2 62.59 -20.83 -76.85
N GLU A 3 62.65 -20.77 -75.51
CA GLU A 3 63.26 -19.67 -74.72
C GLU A 3 62.24 -18.52 -74.55
N SER A 4 62.00 -17.88 -73.41
CA SER A 4 62.73 -17.74 -72.14
C SER A 4 61.85 -16.90 -71.17
N GLY A 5 62.23 -16.89 -69.88
CA GLY A 5 61.79 -15.92 -68.85
C GLY A 5 60.83 -16.49 -67.82
N GLU A 6 61.29 -17.07 -66.69
CA GLU A 6 61.65 -16.37 -65.42
C GLU A 6 60.44 -15.62 -64.80
N ASP A 7 59.98 -15.82 -63.56
CA ASP A 7 60.61 -16.39 -62.36
C ASP A 7 59.58 -16.88 -61.31
N SER A 8 59.96 -17.99 -60.66
CA SER A 8 59.83 -18.46 -59.25
C SER A 8 58.59 -18.09 -58.35
N TYR A 9 57.87 -19.07 -57.77
CA TYR A 9 58.03 -19.73 -56.42
C TYR A 9 57.72 -18.75 -55.24
N THR A 10 56.85 -18.95 -54.21
CA THR A 10 56.11 -20.08 -53.61
C THR A 10 55.12 -19.58 -52.53
N LYS A 11 54.11 -20.40 -52.19
CA LYS A 11 53.43 -20.61 -50.88
C LYS A 11 52.53 -19.52 -50.22
N VAL A 12 51.23 -19.89 -50.12
CA VAL A 12 50.22 -19.80 -49.02
C VAL A 12 50.77 -19.34 -47.64
N PRO A 13 50.02 -18.63 -46.74
CA PRO A 13 48.55 -18.60 -46.58
C PRO A 13 47.90 -17.25 -46.19
N VAL A 14 46.55 -17.26 -46.21
CA VAL A 14 45.59 -16.56 -45.32
C VAL A 14 46.13 -15.35 -44.54
N ASP A 15 45.60 -14.15 -44.79
CA ASP A 15 45.21 -13.26 -43.70
C ASP A 15 44.15 -12.21 -44.09
N ASN A 16 43.09 -12.24 -43.30
CA ASN A 16 42.16 -11.20 -42.90
C ASN A 16 42.49 -9.76 -43.33
N GLN A 17 41.76 -9.22 -44.31
CA GLN A 17 41.45 -7.78 -44.40
C GLN A 17 40.05 -7.58 -45.00
N ALA A 18 39.03 -7.99 -44.26
CA ALA A 18 37.65 -7.55 -44.45
C ALA A 18 36.91 -7.29 -43.11
N GLU A 19 37.62 -7.35 -41.98
CA GLU A 19 37.15 -6.97 -40.65
C GLU A 19 38.22 -6.05 -40.04
N GLU A 20 38.20 -4.75 -40.40
CA GLU A 20 38.83 -3.64 -39.68
C GLU A 20 38.80 -2.39 -40.57
N ARG A 21 37.58 -1.89 -40.84
CA ARG A 21 37.33 -0.51 -41.32
C ARG A 21 35.83 -0.16 -41.34
N GLU A 22 35.08 -0.74 -40.41
CA GLU A 22 33.71 -0.30 -40.06
C GLU A 22 33.60 -0.11 -38.53
N THR A 23 34.73 0.25 -37.92
CA THR A 23 34.90 0.67 -36.52
C THR A 23 35.56 2.05 -36.52
N ALA A 24 34.85 3.06 -37.01
CA ALA A 24 35.25 4.46 -36.85
C ALA A 24 34.14 5.53 -37.06
N GLU A 25 32.87 5.16 -37.25
CA GLU A 25 31.77 6.15 -37.40
C GLU A 25 30.49 5.78 -36.61
N LYS A 26 30.63 5.05 -35.49
CA LYS A 26 29.53 4.83 -34.52
C LYS A 26 29.96 5.07 -33.07
N GLU A 27 30.85 6.04 -32.87
CA GLU A 27 31.30 6.45 -31.53
C GLU A 27 31.14 7.97 -31.39
N SER A 28 29.89 8.44 -31.44
CA SER A 28 29.50 9.79 -31.01
C SER A 28 28.01 9.82 -30.71
N ASP A 29 27.55 9.05 -29.71
CA ASP A 29 26.24 9.24 -29.06
C ASP A 29 26.09 8.43 -27.75
N GLU A 30 27.21 8.13 -27.07
CA GLU A 30 27.20 7.66 -25.68
C GLU A 30 27.86 8.71 -24.79
N ASP A 31 27.13 9.79 -24.49
CA ASP A 31 27.10 10.29 -23.10
C ASP A 31 25.95 11.28 -22.87
N CYS A 32 25.34 11.16 -21.70
CA CYS A 32 24.34 12.09 -21.14
C CYS A 32 22.89 12.00 -21.67
N GLN A 33 22.23 10.85 -21.46
CA GLN A 33 20.83 10.86 -21.04
C GLN A 33 20.66 10.03 -19.77
N GLN A 34 20.99 10.67 -18.65
CA GLN A 34 20.49 10.27 -17.34
C GLN A 34 18.95 10.17 -17.43
N GLN A 35 18.44 8.98 -17.14
CA GLN A 35 17.02 8.69 -17.00
C GLN A 35 16.39 9.66 -16.00
N GLN A 36 15.72 10.68 -16.51
CA GLN A 36 14.75 11.44 -15.74
C GLN A 36 13.52 10.54 -15.50
N PRO A 37 12.98 10.49 -14.27
CA PRO A 37 11.77 9.73 -13.99
C PRO A 37 10.62 10.35 -14.78
N ALA A 38 9.78 9.51 -15.39
CA ALA A 38 8.57 9.92 -16.11
C ALA A 38 7.71 10.90 -15.28
N GLU A 39 7.89 12.19 -15.56
CA GLU A 39 7.07 13.27 -15.02
C GLU A 39 5.73 13.29 -15.78
N SER A 40 4.70 12.80 -15.10
CA SER A 40 3.29 13.14 -15.25
C SER A 40 2.75 13.33 -16.68
N GLU A 41 2.44 12.23 -17.36
CA GLU A 41 1.28 12.24 -18.25
C GLU A 41 0.04 12.58 -17.42
N SER A 42 -0.61 13.71 -17.71
CA SER A 42 -1.79 14.14 -16.99
C SER A 42 -2.87 13.08 -17.14
N SER A 43 -3.22 12.37 -16.06
CA SER A 43 -4.26 11.34 -16.07
C SER A 43 -5.66 11.81 -16.51
N ALA A 44 -5.83 13.07 -16.96
CA ALA A 44 -7.10 13.71 -17.31
C ALA A 44 -8.19 13.55 -16.24
N GLY A 45 -7.79 13.37 -14.97
CA GLY A 45 -8.73 13.09 -13.87
C GLY A 45 -9.26 11.65 -13.84
N PHE A 46 -8.69 10.71 -14.59
CA PHE A 46 -9.00 9.28 -14.56
C PHE A 46 -8.53 8.65 -13.24
N LYS A 47 -9.36 8.81 -12.22
CA LYS A 47 -9.18 8.28 -10.86
C LYS A 47 -10.48 7.60 -10.41
N LYS A 48 -10.37 6.71 -9.42
CA LYS A 48 -11.54 6.09 -8.76
C LYS A 48 -12.53 7.19 -8.32
N LYS A 49 -13.84 6.93 -8.45
CA LYS A 49 -14.91 7.87 -8.08
C LYS A 49 -14.74 8.40 -6.64
N SER A 50 -14.39 7.54 -5.69
CA SER A 50 -14.15 7.92 -4.29
C SER A 50 -13.02 8.93 -4.13
N ILE A 51 -11.91 8.79 -4.88
CA ILE A 51 -10.78 9.72 -4.84
C ILE A 51 -11.18 11.08 -5.41
N ARG A 52 -11.94 11.09 -6.51
CA ARG A 52 -12.45 12.34 -7.11
C ARG A 52 -13.38 13.08 -6.13
N LEU A 53 -14.31 12.35 -5.51
CA LEU A 53 -15.22 12.92 -4.50
C LEU A 53 -14.47 13.43 -3.26
N GLN A 54 -13.40 12.75 -2.84
CA GLN A 54 -12.56 13.23 -1.76
C GLN A 54 -11.91 14.58 -2.10
N HIS A 55 -11.29 14.71 -3.28
CA HIS A 55 -10.66 15.97 -3.69
C HIS A 55 -11.68 17.11 -3.77
N ALA A 56 -12.84 16.87 -4.40
CA ALA A 56 -13.91 17.86 -4.49
C ALA A 56 -14.45 18.26 -3.12
N GLY A 57 -14.71 17.28 -2.24
CA GLY A 57 -15.19 17.54 -0.88
C GLY A 57 -14.20 18.33 -0.03
N GLN A 58 -12.90 18.05 -0.15
CA GLN A 58 -11.86 18.79 0.57
C GLN A 58 -11.75 20.24 0.13
N VAL A 59 -11.81 20.52 -1.18
CA VAL A 59 -11.80 21.89 -1.71
C VAL A 59 -13.05 22.64 -1.28
N ARG A 60 -14.23 22.00 -1.33
CA ARG A 60 -15.48 22.59 -0.84
C ARG A 60 -15.37 23.01 0.63
N ILE A 61 -14.85 22.13 1.49
CA ILE A 61 -14.66 22.43 2.92
C ILE A 61 -13.68 23.59 3.14
N LEU A 62 -12.63 23.71 2.31
CA LEU A 62 -11.71 24.87 2.39
C LEU A 62 -12.44 26.17 2.05
N LEU A 63 -13.20 26.18 0.95
CA LEU A 63 -13.98 27.33 0.53
C LEU A 63 -15.03 27.71 1.57
N GLU A 64 -15.82 26.76 2.06
CA GLU A 64 -16.82 26.97 3.13
C GLU A 64 -16.20 27.51 4.44
N HIS A 65 -14.92 27.21 4.71
CA HIS A 65 -14.23 27.72 5.88
C HIS A 65 -13.68 29.13 5.68
N ILE A 66 -13.08 29.41 4.51
CA ILE A 66 -12.46 30.70 4.19
C ILE A 66 -13.53 31.76 3.90
N ASP A 67 -14.59 31.36 3.19
CA ASP A 67 -15.76 32.19 2.93
C ASP A 67 -17.06 31.37 3.04
N PRO A 68 -17.68 31.34 4.23
CA PRO A 68 -18.91 30.61 4.48
C PRO A 68 -20.12 31.08 3.66
N LYS A 69 -20.06 32.29 3.11
CA LYS A 69 -21.16 32.89 2.32
C LYS A 69 -20.78 33.07 0.84
N GLY A 70 -19.60 32.61 0.45
CA GLY A 70 -19.07 32.77 -0.89
C GLY A 70 -19.78 31.90 -1.92
N ASP A 71 -19.91 32.44 -3.12
CA ASP A 71 -20.43 31.74 -4.29
C ASP A 71 -19.34 31.49 -5.35
N ASP A 72 -18.13 32.01 -5.15
CA ASP A 72 -17.00 31.86 -6.06
C ASP A 72 -15.68 31.43 -5.39
N ILE A 73 -14.61 31.35 -6.19
CA ILE A 73 -13.29 30.89 -5.76
C ILE A 73 -12.28 32.02 -5.56
N THR A 74 -12.68 33.27 -5.78
CA THR A 74 -11.78 34.44 -5.75
C THR A 74 -11.16 34.65 -4.38
N TYR A 75 -11.86 34.22 -3.32
CA TYR A 75 -11.38 34.25 -1.93
C TYR A 75 -10.12 33.43 -1.70
N LEU A 76 -9.83 32.44 -2.55
CA LEU A 76 -8.57 31.70 -2.50
C LEU A 76 -7.36 32.56 -2.90
N ALA A 77 -7.57 33.68 -3.58
CA ALA A 77 -6.52 34.61 -4.01
C ALA A 77 -6.29 35.75 -3.00
N LEU A 78 -7.07 35.81 -1.91
CA LEU A 78 -6.83 36.78 -0.83
C LEU A 78 -5.48 36.54 -0.19
N ASP A 79 -5.00 37.58 0.51
CA ASP A 79 -3.70 37.55 1.20
C ASP A 79 -2.55 37.17 0.25
N VAL A 80 -2.61 37.67 -0.99
CA VAL A 80 -1.64 37.36 -2.07
C VAL A 80 -1.61 35.85 -2.40
N GLY A 81 -2.76 35.18 -2.28
CA GLY A 81 -2.90 33.74 -2.48
C GLY A 81 -2.61 32.87 -1.25
N ASP A 82 -2.28 33.49 -0.11
CA ASP A 82 -1.95 32.78 1.13
C ASP A 82 -3.17 32.47 2.01
N ALA A 83 -4.39 32.82 1.57
CA ALA A 83 -5.61 32.66 2.36
C ALA A 83 -5.80 31.26 2.97
N VAL A 84 -5.49 30.19 2.21
CA VAL A 84 -5.58 28.81 2.71
C VAL A 84 -4.58 28.55 3.84
N TRP A 85 -3.36 29.06 3.72
CA TRP A 85 -2.33 28.87 4.74
C TRP A 85 -2.64 29.70 6.00
N SER A 86 -2.80 31.00 5.82
CA SER A 86 -2.98 31.97 6.90
C SER A 86 -4.29 31.76 7.66
N ARG A 87 -5.39 31.38 6.99
CA ARG A 87 -6.73 31.30 7.61
C ARG A 87 -7.14 29.89 8.01
N TRP A 88 -6.62 28.86 7.35
CA TRP A 88 -7.03 27.47 7.62
C TRP A 88 -5.91 26.57 8.13
N VAL A 89 -4.74 26.55 7.46
CA VAL A 89 -3.65 25.65 7.86
C VAL A 89 -3.11 26.01 9.24
N LYS A 90 -2.77 27.29 9.45
CA LYS A 90 -2.19 27.75 10.72
C LYS A 90 -3.12 27.46 11.89
N ASP A 91 -4.38 27.88 11.78
CA ASP A 91 -5.42 27.63 12.80
C ASP A 91 -5.62 26.14 13.07
N THR A 92 -5.67 25.31 12.00
CA THR A 92 -5.83 23.86 12.14
C THR A 92 -4.66 23.21 12.89
N LEU A 93 -3.44 23.68 12.67
CA LEU A 93 -2.24 23.15 13.34
C LEU A 93 -2.15 23.63 14.78
N GLU A 94 -2.42 24.90 15.05
CA GLU A 94 -2.39 25.50 16.39
C GLU A 94 -3.47 24.90 17.29
N ASN A 95 -4.70 24.78 16.80
CA ASN A 95 -5.82 24.21 17.54
C ASN A 95 -5.82 22.66 17.56
N GLY A 96 -4.93 22.02 16.80
CA GLY A 96 -4.87 20.56 16.68
C GLY A 96 -6.16 19.93 16.13
N SER A 97 -6.99 20.69 15.42
CA SER A 97 -8.33 20.25 15.00
C SER A 97 -8.29 19.15 13.92
N LYS A 98 -7.15 18.98 13.22
CA LYS A 98 -6.90 17.88 12.28
C LYS A 98 -5.48 17.35 12.39
N LYS A 99 -5.31 16.07 12.04
CA LYS A 99 -4.00 15.42 11.94
C LYS A 99 -3.21 15.98 10.74
N SER A 100 -1.89 16.07 10.83
CA SER A 100 -1.01 16.59 9.77
C SER A 100 -1.23 15.94 8.41
N GLY A 101 -1.31 14.61 8.35
CA GLY A 101 -1.61 13.89 7.10
C GLY A 101 -2.95 14.28 6.47
N THR A 102 -3.92 14.73 7.28
CA THR A 102 -5.19 15.28 6.76
C THR A 102 -4.95 16.65 6.16
N VAL A 103 -4.26 17.55 6.86
CA VAL A 103 -3.89 18.88 6.34
C VAL A 103 -3.12 18.77 5.01
N ILE A 104 -2.13 17.89 4.93
CA ILE A 104 -1.37 17.59 3.70
C ILE A 104 -2.28 17.08 2.58
N SER A 105 -3.28 16.25 2.89
CA SER A 105 -4.27 15.79 1.91
C SER A 105 -5.12 16.93 1.37
N TYR A 106 -5.54 17.88 2.20
CA TYR A 106 -6.28 19.07 1.77
C TYR A 106 -5.42 19.96 0.88
N LEU A 107 -4.17 20.25 1.27
CA LEU A 107 -3.22 20.99 0.44
C LEU A 107 -2.96 20.31 -0.91
N THR A 108 -2.94 18.98 -0.95
CA THR A 108 -2.82 18.22 -2.21
C THR A 108 -4.06 18.35 -3.09
N SER A 109 -5.25 18.40 -2.50
CA SER A 109 -6.49 18.65 -3.24
C SER A 109 -6.56 20.08 -3.75
N PHE A 110 -6.11 21.05 -2.94
CA PHE A 110 -6.00 22.45 -3.31
C PHE A 110 -5.04 22.65 -4.49
N GLU A 111 -3.83 22.09 -4.44
CA GLU A 111 -2.88 22.10 -5.57
C GLU A 111 -3.51 21.55 -6.85
N LYS A 112 -4.17 20.39 -6.78
CA LYS A 112 -4.84 19.79 -7.94
C LYS A 112 -5.97 20.66 -8.48
N PHE A 113 -6.70 21.32 -7.60
CA PHE A 113 -7.77 22.22 -7.97
C PHE A 113 -7.23 23.47 -8.66
N LEU A 114 -6.18 24.10 -8.13
CA LEU A 114 -5.50 25.22 -8.76
C LEU A 114 -4.94 24.84 -10.13
N GLN A 115 -4.23 23.71 -10.23
CA GLN A 115 -3.77 23.16 -11.51
C GLN A 115 -4.91 22.97 -12.51
N TYR A 116 -6.09 22.57 -12.04
CA TYR A 116 -7.26 22.44 -12.90
C TYR A 116 -7.77 23.82 -13.34
N VAL A 117 -7.97 24.77 -12.42
CA VAL A 117 -8.56 26.08 -12.73
C VAL A 117 -7.66 26.97 -13.59
N THR A 118 -6.34 26.87 -13.43
CA THR A 118 -5.37 27.67 -14.19
C THR A 118 -4.96 27.03 -15.52
N ASN A 119 -5.26 25.75 -15.77
CA ASN A 119 -4.84 25.07 -16.99
C ASN A 119 -5.65 25.54 -18.21
N PRO A 120 -5.01 26.12 -19.24
CA PRO A 120 -5.69 26.67 -20.41
C PRO A 120 -6.56 25.64 -21.16
N ARG A 121 -6.19 24.34 -21.13
CA ARG A 121 -6.94 23.27 -21.80
C ARG A 121 -8.31 23.02 -21.18
N TYR A 122 -8.45 23.27 -19.89
CA TYR A 122 -9.69 23.00 -19.14
C TYR A 122 -10.44 24.29 -18.77
N ASN A 123 -9.84 25.46 -19.02
CA ASN A 123 -10.42 26.75 -18.65
C ASN A 123 -11.43 27.31 -19.67
N CYS A 124 -11.55 26.71 -20.85
CA CYS A 124 -12.44 27.18 -21.92
C CYS A 124 -13.95 27.02 -21.62
N SER A 125 -14.33 26.23 -20.61
CA SER A 125 -15.74 25.91 -20.30
C SER A 125 -16.22 26.46 -18.96
N ARG A 126 -15.50 27.42 -18.35
CA ARG A 126 -15.76 27.92 -16.99
C ARG A 126 -16.28 29.35 -16.97
N PRO A 127 -16.95 29.79 -15.87
CA PRO A 127 -17.17 31.21 -15.62
C PRO A 127 -15.85 31.98 -15.74
N PRO A 128 -15.81 33.11 -16.45
CA PRO A 128 -14.60 33.89 -16.60
C PRO A 128 -14.05 34.29 -15.22
N LEU A 129 -12.83 33.86 -14.90
CA LEU A 129 -12.09 34.35 -13.74
C LEU A 129 -11.21 35.51 -14.20
N HIS A 130 -11.16 36.60 -13.43
CA HIS A 130 -10.27 37.72 -13.74
C HIS A 130 -8.81 37.26 -13.81
N GLN A 131 -8.06 37.70 -14.82
CA GLN A 131 -6.69 37.24 -15.08
C GLN A 131 -5.76 37.40 -13.87
N GLY A 132 -5.91 38.49 -13.11
CA GLY A 132 -5.13 38.70 -11.88
C GLY A 132 -5.27 37.57 -10.85
N TYR A 133 -6.46 36.95 -10.72
CA TYR A 133 -6.65 35.80 -9.83
C TYR A 133 -6.00 34.54 -10.38
N ILE A 134 -6.04 34.34 -11.72
CA ILE A 134 -5.35 33.24 -12.38
C ILE A 134 -3.85 33.37 -12.14
N ASP A 135 -3.29 34.57 -12.28
CA ASP A 135 -1.86 34.84 -12.07
C ASP A 135 -1.46 34.58 -10.62
N THR A 136 -2.28 35.01 -9.65
CA THR A 136 -2.06 34.68 -8.23
C THR A 136 -2.07 33.16 -7.99
N PHE A 137 -3.04 32.43 -8.55
CA PHE A 137 -3.09 30.97 -8.42
C PHE A 137 -1.89 30.26 -9.04
N ILE A 138 -1.40 30.75 -10.19
CA ILE A 138 -0.18 30.23 -10.82
C ILE A 138 1.03 30.50 -9.93
N ALA A 139 1.13 31.69 -9.35
CA ALA A 139 2.26 32.10 -8.50
C ALA A 139 2.40 31.23 -7.24
N ILE A 140 1.28 30.84 -6.60
CA ILE A 140 1.33 30.05 -5.34
C ILE A 140 1.50 28.54 -5.56
N LEU A 141 1.24 28.02 -6.76
CA LEU A 141 1.32 26.58 -7.04
C LEU A 141 2.67 25.93 -6.62
N PRO A 142 3.84 26.54 -6.93
CA PRO A 142 5.13 26.04 -6.48
C PRO A 142 5.29 26.03 -4.95
N GLU A 143 4.67 27.00 -4.26
CA GLU A 143 4.81 27.20 -2.82
C GLU A 143 4.04 26.16 -2.00
N ILE A 144 2.93 25.62 -2.53
CA ILE A 144 2.13 24.59 -1.84
C ILE A 144 2.98 23.37 -1.46
N LYS A 145 4.01 23.04 -2.26
CA LYS A 145 4.98 21.99 -1.91
C LYS A 145 5.76 22.35 -0.63
N GLY A 146 6.21 23.60 -0.51
CA GLY A 146 6.83 24.14 0.69
C GLY A 146 5.89 24.10 1.89
N CYS A 147 4.64 24.54 1.73
CA CYS A 147 3.62 24.47 2.77
C CYS A 147 3.46 23.04 3.33
N ARG A 148 3.34 22.03 2.45
CA ARG A 148 3.24 20.63 2.87
C ARG A 148 4.49 20.16 3.63
N SER A 149 5.68 20.59 3.20
CA SER A 149 6.93 20.27 3.90
C SER A 149 6.98 20.89 5.30
N THR A 150 6.51 22.11 5.45
CA THR A 150 6.42 22.79 6.75
C THR A 150 5.45 22.06 7.69
N VAL A 151 4.26 21.69 7.19
CA VAL A 151 3.29 20.89 7.99
C VAL A 151 3.90 19.56 8.45
N ASP A 152 4.64 18.89 7.59
CA ASP A 152 5.29 17.62 7.94
C ASP A 152 6.37 17.85 9.02
N GLY A 153 7.25 18.82 8.82
CA GLY A 153 8.31 19.18 9.76
C GLY A 153 7.79 19.59 11.15
N CYS A 154 6.73 20.39 11.22
CA CYS A 154 6.10 20.82 12.48
C CYS A 154 5.40 19.69 13.25
N THR A 155 5.27 18.49 12.66
CA THR A 155 4.61 17.35 13.32
C THR A 155 5.49 16.11 13.41
N GLN A 156 6.79 16.24 13.10
CA GLN A 156 7.72 15.12 13.06
C GLN A 156 7.90 14.45 14.44
N ASP A 157 7.95 15.25 15.51
CA ASP A 157 8.00 14.79 16.89
C ASP A 157 6.79 13.92 17.25
N LYS A 158 5.57 14.38 16.94
CA LYS A 158 4.31 13.65 17.16
C LYS A 158 4.25 12.37 16.31
N GLN A 159 4.75 12.42 15.09
CA GLN A 159 4.86 11.23 14.23
C GLN A 159 5.84 10.21 14.84
N ASN A 160 7.00 10.66 15.32
CA ASN A 160 8.01 9.81 15.95
C ASN A 160 7.47 9.18 17.25
N GLN A 161 6.82 9.97 18.11
CA GLN A 161 6.19 9.44 19.33
C GLN A 161 5.16 8.37 19.01
N ARG A 162 4.32 8.61 17.99
CA ARG A 162 3.36 7.60 17.52
C ARG A 162 4.05 6.30 17.07
N TYR A 163 5.22 6.38 16.43
CA TYR A 163 5.96 5.16 16.07
C TYR A 163 6.46 4.41 17.30
N MET A 164 6.90 5.11 18.34
CA MET A 164 7.27 4.51 19.63
C MET A 164 6.05 3.84 20.29
N ASP A 165 4.93 4.56 20.38
CA ASP A 165 3.68 4.04 20.95
C ASP A 165 3.16 2.80 20.18
N GLU A 166 3.30 2.80 18.86
CA GLU A 166 2.95 1.66 18.01
C GLU A 166 3.92 0.47 18.17
N SER A 167 5.17 0.70 18.59
CA SER A 167 6.15 -0.33 18.92
C SER A 167 5.83 -1.00 20.26
N ASP A 168 5.44 -0.22 21.28
CA ASP A 168 5.01 -0.73 22.59
C ASP A 168 3.66 -1.49 22.51
N ALA A 169 2.91 -1.25 21.43
CA ALA A 169 1.64 -1.91 21.13
C ALA A 169 1.78 -3.14 20.22
N LEU A 170 3.00 -3.63 19.96
CA LEU A 170 3.19 -4.90 19.27
C LEU A 170 2.68 -6.07 20.12
N ILE A 171 2.06 -7.03 19.46
CA ILE A 171 1.58 -8.28 20.09
C ILE A 171 2.78 -9.03 20.65
N THR A 172 2.76 -9.52 21.88
CA THR A 172 3.84 -10.38 22.40
C THR A 172 3.54 -11.87 22.15
N PRO A 173 4.54 -12.78 22.26
CA PRO A 173 4.30 -14.21 22.22
C PRO A 173 3.30 -14.70 23.28
N GLU A 174 3.30 -14.10 24.47
CA GLU A 174 2.35 -14.40 25.55
C GLU A 174 0.94 -13.97 25.15
N GLU A 175 0.78 -12.76 24.64
CA GLU A 175 -0.51 -12.26 24.18
C GLU A 175 -1.04 -13.08 22.97
N MET A 176 -0.15 -13.64 22.15
CA MET A 176 -0.52 -14.60 21.09
C MET A 176 -1.06 -15.90 21.67
N ALA A 177 -0.46 -16.42 22.74
CA ALA A 177 -0.95 -17.60 23.43
C ALA A 177 -2.32 -17.32 24.07
N GLU A 178 -2.50 -16.15 24.69
CA GLU A 178 -3.78 -15.70 25.24
C GLU A 178 -4.85 -15.54 24.15
N LEU A 179 -4.50 -15.00 22.98
CA LEU A 179 -5.40 -14.92 21.83
C LEU A 179 -5.92 -16.30 21.44
N LYS A 180 -5.04 -17.31 21.35
CA LYS A 180 -5.43 -18.68 21.01
C LYS A 180 -6.26 -19.36 22.10
N ALA A 181 -6.05 -18.99 23.36
CA ALA A 181 -6.85 -19.46 24.49
C ALA A 181 -8.18 -18.69 24.67
N SER A 182 -8.33 -17.54 24.00
CA SER A 182 -9.51 -16.69 24.15
C SER A 182 -10.79 -17.39 23.69
N LYS A 183 -11.89 -17.09 24.39
CA LYS A 183 -13.23 -17.63 24.07
C LYS A 183 -13.61 -17.51 22.59
N PRO A 184 -13.51 -16.34 21.92
CA PRO A 184 -13.90 -16.23 20.50
C PRO A 184 -13.02 -17.08 19.57
N TYR A 185 -11.75 -17.28 19.91
CA TYR A 185 -10.85 -18.13 19.14
C TYR A 185 -11.24 -19.60 19.28
N VAL A 186 -11.35 -20.09 20.51
CA VAL A 186 -11.72 -21.49 20.80
C VAL A 186 -13.10 -21.81 20.22
N GLU A 187 -14.08 -20.92 20.38
CA GLU A 187 -15.43 -21.12 19.83
C GLU A 187 -15.46 -21.09 18.31
N GLY A 188 -14.66 -20.22 17.67
CA GLY A 188 -14.54 -20.18 16.21
C GLY A 188 -13.96 -21.47 15.63
N ILE A 189 -12.87 -21.98 16.22
CA ILE A 189 -12.27 -23.27 15.83
C ILE A 189 -13.25 -24.42 16.06
N LYS A 190 -13.94 -24.43 17.20
CA LYS A 190 -14.97 -25.43 17.52
C LYS A 190 -16.10 -25.42 16.49
N ALA A 191 -16.59 -24.24 16.09
CA ALA A 191 -17.63 -24.12 15.09
C ALA A 191 -17.22 -24.70 13.73
N ILE A 192 -15.97 -24.49 13.30
CA ILE A 192 -15.43 -25.09 12.06
C ILE A 192 -15.47 -26.62 12.14
N LYS A 193 -14.97 -27.19 13.23
CA LYS A 193 -14.93 -28.65 13.43
C LYS A 193 -16.32 -29.28 13.49
N GLN A 194 -17.24 -28.64 14.22
CA GLN A 194 -18.62 -29.13 14.30
C GLN A 194 -19.34 -29.08 12.94
N ALA A 195 -19.05 -28.09 12.11
CA ALA A 195 -19.58 -28.05 10.75
C ALA A 195 -19.04 -29.19 9.88
N ASP A 196 -17.77 -29.58 10.08
CA ASP A 196 -17.18 -30.74 9.40
C ASP A 196 -17.87 -32.05 9.79
N GLU A 197 -18.23 -32.18 11.07
CA GLU A 197 -19.06 -33.26 11.64
C GLU A 197 -20.53 -33.21 11.18
N GLY A 198 -20.92 -32.22 10.36
CA GLY A 198 -22.25 -32.13 9.76
C GLY A 198 -23.23 -31.18 10.46
N LYS A 199 -22.78 -30.42 11.46
CA LYS A 199 -23.64 -29.41 12.11
C LYS A 199 -23.96 -28.27 11.15
N VAL A 200 -25.24 -27.90 11.09
CA VAL A 200 -25.68 -26.61 10.51
C VAL A 200 -25.41 -25.51 11.52
N LEU A 201 -24.54 -24.56 11.15
CA LEU A 201 -24.12 -23.50 12.06
C LEU A 201 -25.20 -22.42 12.18
N MET A 202 -25.33 -21.86 13.38
CA MET A 202 -26.03 -20.60 13.57
C MET A 202 -25.21 -19.43 13.01
N GLN A 203 -25.87 -18.31 12.71
CA GLN A 203 -25.21 -17.11 12.19
C GLN A 203 -24.03 -16.64 13.06
N GLN A 204 -24.18 -16.69 14.39
CA GLN A 204 -23.11 -16.30 15.32
C GLN A 204 -21.90 -17.24 15.22
N GLU A 205 -22.12 -18.55 15.15
CA GLU A 205 -21.08 -19.57 15.02
C GLU A 205 -20.35 -19.43 13.69
N PHE A 206 -21.09 -19.16 12.61
CA PHE A 206 -20.50 -18.83 11.31
C PHE A 206 -19.62 -17.59 11.37
N THR A 207 -20.07 -16.51 12.03
CA THR A 207 -19.23 -15.31 12.14
C THR A 207 -17.96 -15.57 12.93
N LEU A 208 -18.00 -16.38 13.99
CA LEU A 208 -16.81 -16.77 14.75
C LEU A 208 -15.86 -17.64 13.92
N ALA A 209 -16.39 -18.66 13.23
CA ALA A 209 -15.64 -19.52 12.32
C ALA A 209 -14.93 -18.74 11.20
N ARG A 210 -15.64 -17.79 10.57
CA ARG A 210 -15.06 -16.94 9.53
C ARG A 210 -14.02 -15.98 10.10
N ASP A 211 -14.36 -15.28 11.18
CA ASP A 211 -13.52 -14.19 11.69
C ASP A 211 -12.23 -14.73 12.33
N VAL A 212 -12.25 -15.93 12.95
CA VAL A 212 -11.02 -16.57 13.45
C VAL A 212 -10.04 -16.89 12.32
N LEU A 213 -10.52 -17.33 11.15
CA LEU A 213 -9.66 -17.58 9.98
C LEU A 213 -9.04 -16.28 9.45
N LEU A 214 -9.81 -15.18 9.42
CA LEU A 214 -9.29 -13.87 9.05
C LEU A 214 -8.20 -13.39 10.01
N VAL A 215 -8.36 -13.66 11.32
CA VAL A 215 -7.34 -13.38 12.33
C VAL A 215 -6.11 -14.25 12.13
N CYS A 216 -6.26 -15.56 11.89
CA CYS A 216 -5.13 -16.45 11.58
C CYS A 216 -4.36 -15.95 10.35
N PHE A 217 -5.04 -15.57 9.27
CA PHE A 217 -4.34 -14.97 8.12
C PHE A 217 -3.61 -13.68 8.46
N ALA A 218 -4.25 -12.77 9.20
CA ALA A 218 -3.63 -11.50 9.57
C ALA A 218 -2.38 -11.69 10.44
N VAL A 219 -2.43 -12.64 11.38
CA VAL A 219 -1.33 -13.02 12.26
C VAL A 219 -0.24 -13.75 11.48
N ASP A 220 -0.55 -14.88 10.84
CA ASP A 220 0.46 -15.77 10.27
C ASP A 220 1.23 -15.16 9.09
N ASN A 221 0.59 -14.24 8.36
CA ASN A 221 1.15 -13.68 7.13
C ASN A 221 1.67 -12.26 7.29
N ALA A 222 1.45 -11.63 8.44
CA ALA A 222 1.70 -10.20 8.60
C ALA A 222 1.00 -9.35 7.52
N THR A 223 -0.04 -9.84 6.84
CA THR A 223 -0.64 -9.12 5.71
C THR A 223 -1.87 -8.35 6.15
N ARG A 224 -2.16 -7.28 5.40
CA ARG A 224 -3.47 -6.62 5.51
C ARG A 224 -4.55 -7.61 5.07
N PRO A 225 -5.73 -7.66 5.72
CA PRO A 225 -6.84 -8.50 5.28
C PRO A 225 -7.51 -7.91 4.02
N GLY A 226 -7.16 -6.68 3.63
CA GLY A 226 -7.70 -6.01 2.45
C GLY A 226 -7.65 -6.83 1.14
N PRO A 227 -6.58 -7.56 0.80
CA PRO A 227 -6.56 -8.47 -0.34
C PRO A 227 -7.54 -9.64 -0.18
N LEU A 228 -7.77 -10.16 1.04
CA LEU A 228 -8.76 -11.23 1.27
C LEU A 228 -10.20 -10.79 0.93
N ASN A 229 -10.46 -9.47 0.84
CA ASN A 229 -11.73 -8.96 0.35
C ASN A 229 -12.03 -9.38 -1.09
N ASN A 230 -10.99 -9.65 -1.88
CA ASN A 230 -11.08 -10.02 -3.29
C ASN A 230 -10.54 -11.43 -3.57
N ALA A 231 -10.20 -12.20 -2.52
CA ALA A 231 -9.78 -13.58 -2.69
C ALA A 231 -10.98 -14.42 -3.14
N THR A 232 -10.76 -15.31 -4.09
CA THR A 232 -11.78 -16.20 -4.67
C THR A 232 -11.51 -17.66 -4.34
N LEU A 233 -12.50 -18.53 -4.55
CA LEU A 233 -12.29 -19.98 -4.53
C LEU A 233 -11.23 -20.42 -5.54
N ALA A 234 -11.21 -19.81 -6.73
CA ALA A 234 -10.22 -20.11 -7.76
C ALA A 234 -8.79 -19.77 -7.30
N ASP A 235 -8.60 -18.68 -6.55
CA ASP A 235 -7.28 -18.35 -5.97
C ASP A 235 -6.83 -19.42 -4.97
N TYR A 236 -7.76 -19.95 -4.17
CA TYR A 236 -7.48 -21.03 -3.22
C TYR A 236 -7.18 -22.35 -3.92
N GLU A 237 -7.96 -22.73 -4.93
CA GLU A 237 -7.75 -23.96 -5.71
C GLU A 237 -6.41 -23.97 -6.44
N LYS A 238 -6.00 -22.81 -6.99
CA LYS A 238 -4.70 -22.62 -7.64
C LYS A 238 -3.52 -22.50 -6.67
N ALA A 239 -3.77 -22.46 -5.36
CA ALA A 239 -2.73 -22.28 -4.37
C ALA A 239 -1.76 -23.48 -4.38
N ASP A 240 -0.48 -23.20 -4.60
CA ASP A 240 0.56 -24.22 -4.74
C ASP A 240 1.15 -24.63 -3.38
N THR A 241 1.59 -25.87 -3.27
CA THR A 241 2.23 -26.39 -2.05
C THR A 241 3.74 -26.38 -2.22
N ALA A 242 4.40 -25.41 -1.59
CA ALA A 242 5.85 -25.30 -1.59
C ALA A 242 6.40 -25.55 -0.17
N LYS A 243 7.27 -26.55 -0.03
CA LYS A 243 7.95 -26.89 1.25
C LYS A 243 6.97 -27.12 2.41
N GLY A 244 5.88 -27.86 2.16
CA GLY A 244 4.85 -28.19 3.16
C GLY A 244 3.96 -27.01 3.58
N LYS A 245 3.99 -25.91 2.82
CA LYS A 245 3.16 -24.73 3.06
C LYS A 245 2.39 -24.42 1.79
N ARG A 246 1.07 -24.28 1.91
CA ARG A 246 0.21 -23.90 0.78
C ARG A 246 0.24 -22.39 0.61
N ILE A 247 0.46 -21.90 -0.59
CA ILE A 247 0.64 -20.49 -0.90
C ILE A 247 -0.46 -20.06 -1.87
N MET A 248 -1.37 -19.22 -1.38
CA MET A 248 -2.42 -18.59 -2.16
C MET A 248 -1.97 -17.19 -2.62
N LEU A 249 -2.16 -16.89 -3.90
CA LEU A 249 -1.84 -15.59 -4.49
C LEU A 249 -3.12 -14.84 -4.85
N VAL A 250 -3.23 -13.58 -4.42
CA VAL A 250 -4.38 -12.72 -4.74
C VAL A 250 -3.92 -11.52 -5.53
N ALA A 251 -4.28 -11.46 -6.81
CA ALA A 251 -3.84 -10.40 -7.72
C ALA A 251 -4.52 -9.06 -7.42
N ARG A 252 -5.82 -9.07 -7.08
CA ARG A 252 -6.61 -7.84 -6.92
C ARG A 252 -6.48 -7.26 -5.51
N HIS A 253 -5.67 -6.21 -5.34
CA HIS A 253 -5.58 -5.46 -4.08
C HIS A 253 -5.03 -4.04 -4.28
N LYS A 254 -5.03 -3.22 -3.22
CA LYS A 254 -4.62 -1.79 -3.26
C LYS A 254 -3.20 -1.58 -3.81
N ARG A 255 -2.30 -2.54 -3.61
CA ARG A 255 -0.90 -2.48 -4.06
C ARG A 255 -0.62 -3.48 -5.18
N ALA A 256 -1.61 -3.82 -6.01
CA ALA A 256 -1.45 -4.79 -7.09
C ALA A 256 -0.30 -4.44 -8.07
N LYS A 257 0.01 -3.14 -8.20
CA LYS A 257 1.18 -2.65 -8.96
C LYS A 257 2.53 -3.20 -8.45
N ASP A 258 2.60 -3.57 -7.17
CA ASP A 258 3.80 -4.09 -6.51
C ASP A 258 3.83 -5.64 -6.55
N GLY A 259 2.91 -6.27 -7.30
CA GLY A 259 2.75 -7.72 -7.39
C GLY A 259 1.54 -8.25 -6.60
N PRO A 260 1.28 -9.57 -6.67
CA PRO A 260 0.17 -10.20 -5.96
C PRO A 260 0.37 -10.18 -4.44
N ALA A 261 -0.73 -10.20 -3.69
CA ALA A 261 -0.68 -10.47 -2.26
C ALA A 261 -0.44 -11.97 -2.03
N ILE A 262 0.49 -12.30 -1.14
CA ILE A 262 0.92 -13.67 -0.86
C ILE A 262 0.35 -14.09 0.50
N PHE A 263 -0.39 -15.20 0.52
CA PHE A 263 -0.93 -15.81 1.72
C PHE A 263 -0.42 -17.23 1.87
N ARG A 264 0.53 -17.40 2.77
CA ARG A 264 1.03 -18.68 3.25
C ARG A 264 0.07 -19.25 4.29
N MET A 265 -0.27 -20.52 4.12
CA MET A 265 -1.02 -21.33 5.06
C MET A 265 -0.09 -22.39 5.63
N MET A 266 0.07 -22.37 6.96
CA MET A 266 0.67 -23.49 7.70
C MET A 266 -0.32 -24.67 7.70
N PRO A 267 0.13 -25.91 7.97
CA PRO A 267 -0.72 -27.10 7.92
C PRO A 267 -2.05 -26.94 8.68
N ASP A 268 -2.00 -26.42 9.91
CA ASP A 268 -3.18 -26.20 10.75
C ASP A 268 -4.19 -25.22 10.09
N LEU A 269 -3.70 -24.11 9.53
CA LEU A 269 -4.57 -23.15 8.84
C LEU A 269 -5.12 -23.73 7.53
N GLN A 270 -4.34 -24.55 6.82
CA GLN A 270 -4.78 -25.23 5.63
C GLN A 270 -5.93 -26.20 5.94
N GLU A 271 -5.81 -26.99 7.00
CA GLU A 271 -6.85 -27.93 7.46
C GLU A 271 -8.15 -27.17 7.82
N LEU A 272 -8.05 -26.09 8.58
CA LEU A 272 -9.19 -25.25 8.93
C LEU A 272 -9.85 -24.61 7.71
N MET A 273 -9.05 -24.18 6.73
CA MET A 273 -9.56 -23.60 5.49
C MET A 273 -10.27 -24.64 4.61
N GLU A 274 -9.76 -25.86 4.55
CA GLU A 274 -10.40 -26.96 3.82
C GLU A 274 -11.79 -27.27 4.39
N MET A 275 -11.88 -27.42 5.73
CA MET A 275 -13.16 -27.58 6.42
C MET A 275 -14.08 -26.38 6.18
N TYR A 276 -13.55 -25.15 6.26
CA TYR A 276 -14.34 -23.95 6.01
C TYR A 276 -14.94 -23.92 4.60
N ILE A 277 -14.13 -24.17 3.58
CA ILE A 277 -14.58 -24.11 2.17
C ILE A 277 -15.60 -25.20 1.87
N ARG A 278 -15.38 -26.42 2.38
CA ARG A 278 -16.24 -27.57 2.07
C ARG A 278 -17.52 -27.62 2.88
N LYS A 279 -17.50 -27.13 4.12
CA LYS A 279 -18.56 -27.41 5.10
C LYS A 279 -19.20 -26.17 5.69
N VAL A 280 -18.43 -25.11 5.94
CA VAL A 280 -18.94 -23.88 6.56
C VAL A 280 -19.48 -22.90 5.52
N ARG A 281 -18.62 -22.48 4.57
CA ARG A 281 -18.94 -21.49 3.54
C ARG A 281 -20.21 -21.84 2.74
N PRO A 282 -20.43 -23.08 2.29
CA PRO A 282 -21.60 -23.43 1.48
C PRO A 282 -22.94 -23.25 2.22
N GLN A 283 -22.95 -23.32 3.56
CA GLN A 283 -24.17 -23.12 4.35
C GLN A 283 -24.68 -21.67 4.29
N PHE A 284 -23.80 -20.70 3.98
CA PHE A 284 -24.12 -19.27 4.02
C PHE A 284 -24.01 -18.59 2.66
N THR A 285 -23.37 -19.20 1.68
CA THR A 285 -23.05 -18.54 0.41
C THR A 285 -24.23 -18.59 -0.55
N LYS A 286 -24.51 -17.47 -1.22
CA LYS A 286 -25.51 -17.42 -2.30
C LYS A 286 -24.98 -18.03 -3.59
N ALA A 287 -25.88 -18.56 -4.41
CA ALA A 287 -25.54 -19.08 -5.73
C ALA A 287 -24.77 -18.03 -6.57
N GLY A 288 -23.71 -18.47 -7.25
CA GLY A 288 -22.88 -17.62 -8.10
C GLY A 288 -21.86 -16.73 -7.37
N VAL A 289 -21.80 -16.76 -6.03
CA VAL A 289 -20.77 -16.02 -5.28
C VAL A 289 -19.50 -16.86 -5.17
N ASP A 290 -18.42 -16.38 -5.77
CA ASP A 290 -17.11 -17.02 -5.87
C ASP A 290 -16.09 -16.56 -4.80
N HIS A 291 -16.44 -15.55 -4.00
CA HIS A 291 -15.55 -14.94 -3.02
C HIS A 291 -15.23 -15.93 -1.90
N LEU A 292 -13.95 -16.02 -1.52
CA LEU A 292 -13.47 -16.97 -0.52
C LEU A 292 -14.16 -16.75 0.84
N PHE A 293 -14.23 -15.50 1.28
CA PHE A 293 -14.94 -15.11 2.49
C PHE A 293 -16.21 -14.32 2.15
N VAL A 294 -17.32 -14.71 2.77
CA VAL A 294 -18.64 -14.08 2.55
C VAL A 294 -19.20 -13.44 3.81
N THR A 295 -20.12 -12.50 3.61
CA THR A 295 -20.90 -11.88 4.68
C THR A 295 -21.96 -12.85 5.22
N VAL A 296 -22.69 -12.47 6.26
CA VAL A 296 -23.79 -13.29 6.82
C VAL A 296 -24.96 -13.40 5.83
N GLU A 297 -25.07 -12.47 4.88
CA GLU A 297 -26.02 -12.46 3.78
C GLU A 297 -25.54 -13.29 2.57
N GLY A 298 -24.39 -13.96 2.68
CA GLY A 298 -23.86 -14.86 1.66
C GLY A 298 -23.22 -14.19 0.45
N THR A 299 -22.91 -12.90 0.56
CA THR A 299 -22.35 -12.09 -0.52
C THR A 299 -20.91 -11.66 -0.25
N ALA A 300 -20.26 -11.08 -1.25
CA ALA A 300 -18.95 -10.44 -1.10
C ALA A 300 -18.95 -9.31 -0.06
N PHE A 301 -17.81 -9.12 0.61
CA PHE A 301 -17.60 -7.95 1.47
C PHE A 301 -17.49 -6.66 0.64
N PRO A 302 -18.17 -5.57 1.05
CA PRO A 302 -17.92 -4.26 0.46
C PRO A 302 -16.43 -3.87 0.56
N GLU A 303 -15.90 -3.21 -0.47
CA GLU A 303 -14.46 -2.88 -0.56
C GLU A 303 -13.95 -2.21 0.72
N GLY A 304 -12.92 -2.79 1.33
CA GLY A 304 -12.26 -2.25 2.52
C GLY A 304 -12.95 -2.54 3.85
N THR A 305 -14.01 -3.34 3.88
CA THR A 305 -14.76 -3.63 5.13
C THR A 305 -14.30 -4.89 5.86
N ILE A 306 -13.67 -5.85 5.16
CA ILE A 306 -13.24 -7.13 5.77
C ILE A 306 -12.28 -6.93 6.95
N GLY A 307 -11.45 -5.88 6.92
CA GLY A 307 -10.53 -5.57 8.02
C GLY A 307 -11.23 -5.22 9.34
N ARG A 308 -12.47 -4.74 9.29
CA ARG A 308 -13.26 -4.47 10.51
C ARG A 308 -13.60 -5.74 11.28
N ARG A 309 -13.60 -6.90 10.62
CA ARG A 309 -13.84 -8.20 11.26
C ARG A 309 -12.69 -8.60 12.17
N VAL A 310 -11.45 -8.33 11.73
CA VAL A 310 -10.25 -8.56 12.55
C VAL A 310 -10.28 -7.66 13.78
N SER A 311 -10.54 -6.36 13.63
CA SER A 311 -10.65 -5.44 14.79
C SER A 311 -11.76 -5.86 15.75
N SER A 312 -12.97 -6.12 15.23
CA SER A 312 -14.11 -6.55 16.06
C SER A 312 -13.86 -7.89 16.77
N PHE A 313 -13.03 -8.77 16.20
CA PHE A 313 -12.62 -10.01 16.85
C PHE A 313 -11.71 -9.72 18.06
N PHE A 314 -10.70 -8.86 17.89
CA PHE A 314 -9.82 -8.44 18.99
C PHE A 314 -10.58 -7.69 20.09
N ASP A 315 -11.59 -6.88 19.75
CA ASP A 315 -12.45 -6.23 20.76
C ASP A 315 -13.16 -7.27 21.65
N LYS A 316 -13.56 -8.42 21.07
CA LYS A 316 -14.21 -9.52 21.82
C LYS A 316 -13.25 -10.29 22.71
N THR A 317 -11.95 -10.28 22.42
CA THR A 317 -10.96 -11.03 23.22
C THR A 317 -10.62 -10.29 24.52
N LYS A 318 -10.92 -8.99 24.62
CA LYS A 318 -10.58 -8.11 25.74
C LYS A 318 -9.08 -8.08 26.09
N LEU A 319 -8.23 -8.49 25.17
CA LEU A 319 -6.78 -8.37 25.33
C LEU A 319 -6.41 -6.88 25.25
N ARG A 320 -5.33 -6.45 25.93
CA ARG A 320 -4.76 -5.08 25.82
C ARG A 320 -4.61 -4.62 24.37
N ILE A 321 -4.21 -5.58 23.54
CA ILE A 321 -4.24 -5.60 22.08
C ILE A 321 -5.50 -4.91 21.49
N GLY A 322 -6.70 -5.24 21.95
CA GLY A 322 -7.97 -4.69 21.46
C GLY A 322 -8.12 -3.18 21.65
N GLU A 323 -7.53 -2.59 22.70
CA GLU A 323 -7.65 -1.15 22.98
C GLU A 323 -6.79 -0.28 22.04
N ARG A 324 -5.78 -0.86 21.38
CA ARG A 324 -4.75 -0.11 20.63
C ARG A 324 -4.47 -0.61 19.22
N LEU A 325 -5.26 -1.52 18.65
CA LEU A 325 -4.95 -2.13 17.35
C LEU A 325 -5.68 -1.50 16.16
N PRO A 326 -5.03 -0.58 15.41
CA PRO A 326 -5.17 -0.59 13.98
C PRO A 326 -4.51 -1.88 13.47
N HIS A 327 -5.19 -2.61 12.58
CA HIS A 327 -4.72 -3.83 11.88
C HIS A 327 -3.20 -3.87 11.55
N VAL A 328 -2.60 -2.70 11.32
CA VAL A 328 -1.18 -2.46 11.08
C VAL A 328 -0.24 -3.05 12.15
N ASN A 329 -0.64 -3.16 13.43
CA ASN A 329 0.30 -3.61 14.48
C ASN A 329 0.55 -5.13 14.45
N VAL A 330 -0.42 -5.94 13.99
CA VAL A 330 -0.21 -7.39 13.76
C VAL A 330 0.84 -7.62 12.68
N THR A 331 0.76 -6.86 11.58
CA THR A 331 1.75 -6.87 10.50
C THR A 331 3.15 -6.50 11.00
N LYS A 332 3.24 -5.48 11.85
CA LYS A 332 4.52 -5.00 12.37
C LYS A 332 5.18 -6.04 13.28
N PHE A 333 4.41 -6.70 14.17
CA PHE A 333 4.94 -7.71 15.09
C PHE A 333 5.66 -8.85 14.37
N VAL A 334 5.00 -9.46 13.39
CA VAL A 334 5.59 -10.59 12.64
C VAL A 334 6.82 -10.15 11.83
N THR A 335 6.85 -8.91 11.36
CA THR A 335 8.03 -8.35 10.69
C THR A 335 9.20 -8.23 11.68
N THR A 336 8.97 -7.66 12.87
CA THR A 336 9.98 -7.52 13.92
C THR A 336 10.52 -8.87 14.40
N GLN A 337 9.65 -9.85 14.67
CA GLN A 337 10.08 -11.21 15.06
C GLN A 337 10.93 -11.89 13.97
N THR A 338 10.61 -11.67 12.70
CA THR A 338 11.40 -12.20 11.59
C THR A 338 12.79 -11.58 11.52
N GLU A 339 12.91 -10.28 11.80
CA GLU A 339 14.19 -9.57 11.87
C GLU A 339 15.03 -10.02 13.07
N GLU A 340 14.43 -10.15 14.26
CA GLU A 340 15.10 -10.65 15.47
C GLU A 340 15.60 -12.09 15.30
N GLY A 341 14.81 -12.96 14.67
CA GLY A 341 15.21 -14.33 14.33
C GLY A 341 16.35 -14.36 13.30
N THR A 342 16.38 -13.43 12.34
CA THR A 342 17.46 -13.29 11.34
C THR A 342 18.74 -12.72 11.96
N LEU A 343 18.63 -11.87 12.98
CA LEU A 343 19.78 -11.33 13.71
C LEU A 343 20.39 -12.35 14.69
N ARG A 344 19.56 -13.24 15.27
CA ARG A 344 20.00 -14.31 16.18
C ARG A 344 20.47 -15.59 15.48
N GLY A 345 20.06 -15.81 14.23
CA GLY A 345 20.48 -16.95 13.41
C GLY A 345 21.40 -16.52 12.26
N GLY A 346 22.68 -16.89 12.33
CA GLY A 346 23.65 -16.59 11.27
C GLY A 346 23.16 -17.00 9.87
N ARG A 347 23.22 -16.04 8.94
CA ARG A 347 23.06 -16.19 7.47
C ARG A 347 22.11 -17.31 7.02
N HIS A 348 20.83 -17.16 7.36
CA HIS A 348 19.77 -17.73 6.53
C HIS A 348 18.79 -16.63 6.15
N ARG A 349 18.89 -16.12 4.91
CA ARG A 349 17.89 -15.20 4.35
C ARG A 349 16.57 -15.98 4.24
N PRO A 350 15.50 -15.61 4.97
CA PRO A 350 14.18 -15.99 4.53
C PRO A 350 13.97 -15.27 3.19
N ALA A 351 13.54 -15.98 2.15
CA ALA A 351 13.08 -15.38 0.90
C ALA A 351 11.76 -14.62 1.16
N LEU A 352 11.84 -13.53 1.90
CA LEU A 352 10.88 -12.44 1.88
C LEU A 352 11.34 -11.47 0.81
N ASN A 353 10.40 -10.96 0.00
CA ASN A 353 10.74 -10.15 -1.15
C ASN A 353 11.62 -8.97 -0.72
N GLU A 354 12.66 -8.73 -1.51
CA GLU A 354 13.63 -7.68 -1.25
C GLU A 354 12.98 -6.29 -1.31
N GLN A 355 11.78 -6.16 -1.89
CA GLN A 355 11.04 -4.89 -2.00
C GLN A 355 10.37 -4.42 -0.70
N SER A 356 9.82 -5.32 0.12
CA SER A 356 9.21 -5.02 1.42
C SER A 356 10.30 -4.70 2.43
N PHE A 357 11.40 -5.46 2.38
CA PHE A 357 12.62 -5.17 3.15
C PHE A 357 13.28 -3.87 2.68
N ARG A 358 13.33 -3.56 1.37
CA ARG A 358 13.84 -2.28 0.84
C ARG A 358 12.96 -1.09 1.21
N ALA A 359 11.63 -1.25 1.28
CA ALA A 359 10.72 -0.19 1.72
C ALA A 359 10.88 0.14 3.21
N PHE A 360 11.10 -0.88 4.04
CA PHE A 360 11.35 -0.74 5.47
C PHE A 360 12.77 -0.23 5.78
N THR A 361 13.79 -0.79 5.11
CA THR A 361 15.19 -0.32 5.25
C THR A 361 15.41 1.08 4.69
N ARG A 362 14.60 1.59 3.75
CA ARG A 362 14.63 3.02 3.37
C ARG A 362 14.15 3.93 4.50
N GLY A 363 13.24 3.47 5.35
CA GLY A 363 12.84 4.17 6.58
C GLY A 363 13.92 4.12 7.67
N LEU A 364 14.56 2.96 7.84
CA LEU A 364 15.63 2.74 8.83
C LEU A 364 17.00 3.33 8.45
N ARG A 365 17.35 3.40 7.15
CA ARG A 365 18.62 4.01 6.70
C ARG A 365 18.71 5.51 6.96
N ARG A 366 17.60 6.17 7.30
CA ARG A 366 17.59 7.55 7.80
C ARG A 366 18.11 7.69 9.24
N TRP A 367 18.32 6.58 9.96
CA TRP A 367 18.65 6.55 11.40
C TRP A 367 19.97 5.87 11.73
N HIS A 368 20.74 5.41 10.74
CA HIS A 368 21.97 4.67 10.98
C HIS A 368 23.16 5.47 11.58
N PRO A 369 23.21 6.82 11.62
CA PRO A 369 24.31 7.50 12.33
C PRO A 369 24.12 7.65 13.85
N LEU A 370 22.94 7.42 14.41
CA LEU A 370 22.66 7.77 15.83
C LEU A 370 22.61 6.59 16.81
N MET A 371 22.74 5.34 16.35
CA MET A 371 22.76 4.15 17.24
C MET A 371 24.16 3.58 17.54
N VAL A 372 25.25 4.33 17.24
CA VAL A 372 26.63 3.91 17.58
C VAL A 372 27.24 4.70 18.76
N VAL A 373 26.53 5.68 19.31
CA VAL A 373 27.00 6.43 20.48
C VAL A 373 25.99 6.33 21.62
N CYS A 374 25.93 5.16 22.23
CA CYS A 374 25.53 4.95 23.63
C CYS A 374 26.05 3.56 24.01
N LYS A 375 27.32 3.52 24.41
CA LYS A 375 27.90 2.46 25.22
C LYS A 375 28.33 3.07 26.54
#